data_AF-A0A7S1LXL1-F1
#
_entry.id   AF-A0A7S1LXL1-F1
#
_cell.length_a   1.000
_cell.length_b   1.000
_cell.length_c   1.000
_cell.angle_alpha   90.00
_cell.angle_beta   90.00
_cell.angle_gamma   90.00
#
_symmetry.space_group_name_H-M   'P 1'
#
loop_
_entity.id
_entity.type
_entity.pdbx_description
1 polymer ?
#
loop_
_entity_poly.entity_id
_entity_poly.type
_entity_poly.pdbx_seq_one_letter_code
_entity_poly.pdbx_strand_id
1 'polypeptide(L)'
;ILAGTISVAPAAEFGMASEGHEVVTVGAPSTEGPIPEQPQTDVATRAKTRRHWTLPVLLASACAVAFVVAALVSKTSPAGPVDDPAMAAAKAPRALKAVNISSTGNPFAGKSFYKNPANQLSYDESIATSSGAVRRNLMQMRDVPSAYWIDVKAKIRGTGVRSLEGILADASSKKPAELVTFIWYDLPNRDCHAKASNGEICCKYKADGSCDYSYQTDCDAGLKEYRETYAEPFVEVLQKFSGKVPVVIVVEPDSLPNLATNADDPRCGGAATRQAYTEG
;
A
#
# COMPACT_ATOMS: atom_id res chain seq x y z
N ILE A 1 44.84 3.36 34.67
CA ILE A 1 44.66 2.40 35.79
C ILE A 1 43.23 2.53 36.27
N LEU A 2 42.38 1.62 35.80
CA LEU A 2 41.07 1.27 36.36
C LEU A 2 40.69 -0.02 35.61
N ALA A 3 41.02 -1.14 36.25
CA ALA A 3 40.77 -2.48 35.74
C ALA A 3 39.34 -2.88 36.09
N GLY A 4 38.52 -3.13 35.07
CA GLY A 4 37.21 -3.74 35.20
C GLY A 4 37.21 -5.09 34.49
N THR A 5 37.31 -6.16 35.28
CA THR A 5 37.28 -7.56 34.84
C THR A 5 35.87 -7.95 34.36
N ILE A 6 35.75 -8.35 33.10
CA ILE A 6 34.55 -9.02 32.56
C ILE A 6 34.67 -10.51 32.88
N SER A 7 33.75 -11.01 33.71
CA SER A 7 33.58 -12.44 33.98
C SER A 7 32.75 -13.08 32.89
N VAL A 8 33.34 -14.01 32.14
CA VAL A 8 32.67 -14.86 31.15
C VAL A 8 32.17 -16.11 31.87
N ALA A 9 30.87 -16.38 31.85
CA ALA A 9 30.29 -17.65 32.31
C ALA A 9 30.27 -18.68 31.15
N PRO A 10 30.53 -19.97 31.41
CA PRO A 10 30.84 -20.96 30.39
C PRO A 10 29.61 -21.55 29.70
N ALA A 11 29.85 -22.05 28.48
CA ALA A 11 28.95 -22.84 27.67
C ALA A 11 28.55 -24.15 28.38
N ALA A 12 27.26 -24.48 28.35
CA ALA A 12 26.78 -25.81 28.73
C ALA A 12 26.89 -26.75 27.52
N GLU A 13 27.84 -27.68 27.59
CA GLU A 13 27.83 -28.93 26.82
C GLU A 13 26.66 -29.80 27.31
N PHE A 14 25.88 -30.35 26.37
CA PHE A 14 25.04 -31.52 26.64
C PHE A 14 25.41 -32.60 25.63
N GLY A 15 25.94 -33.70 26.17
CA GLY A 15 26.45 -34.84 25.44
C GLY A 15 25.37 -35.73 24.83
N MET A 16 25.81 -36.45 23.79
CA MET A 16 25.14 -37.55 23.12
C MET A 16 24.72 -38.68 24.06
N ALA A 17 23.56 -39.27 23.79
CA ALA A 17 23.29 -40.68 24.02
C ALA A 17 22.49 -41.23 22.82
N SER A 18 23.09 -42.20 22.13
CA SER A 18 22.45 -43.03 21.11
C SER A 18 21.88 -44.28 21.77
N GLU A 19 20.66 -44.67 21.43
CA GLU A 19 20.24 -46.08 21.44
C GLU A 19 19.35 -46.33 20.23
N GLY A 20 19.64 -47.42 19.52
CA GLY A 20 18.90 -47.90 18.35
C GLY A 20 17.84 -48.93 18.70
N HIS A 21 17.40 -49.64 17.64
CA HIS A 21 16.30 -50.62 17.52
C HIS A 21 14.97 -49.96 17.09
N GLU A 22 14.20 -50.46 16.12
CA GLU A 22 14.28 -51.65 15.26
C GLU A 22 13.30 -51.41 14.09
N VAL A 23 13.60 -52.02 12.94
CA VAL A 23 12.80 -51.96 11.71
C VAL A 23 11.58 -52.88 11.87
N VAL A 24 10.38 -52.35 11.65
CA VAL A 24 9.21 -53.17 11.33
C VAL A 24 8.59 -52.65 10.03
N THR A 25 8.82 -53.42 8.97
CA THR A 25 8.10 -53.36 7.70
C THR A 25 6.74 -54.05 7.85
N VAL A 26 5.65 -53.39 7.46
CA VAL A 26 4.40 -54.07 7.11
C VAL A 26 3.86 -53.46 5.83
N GLY A 27 3.65 -54.32 4.83
CA GLY A 27 3.24 -53.97 3.47
C GLY A 27 1.79 -53.50 3.36
N ALA A 28 1.55 -52.82 2.24
CA ALA A 28 0.24 -52.38 1.77
C ALA A 28 -0.70 -53.56 1.44
N PRO A 29 -1.99 -53.24 1.25
CA PRO A 29 -2.53 -53.49 -0.09
C PRO A 29 -3.21 -52.26 -0.69
N SER A 30 -2.93 -52.08 -1.99
CA SER A 30 -3.54 -51.14 -2.90
C SER A 30 -4.90 -51.63 -3.36
N THR A 31 -5.92 -50.77 -3.38
CA THR A 31 -6.98 -50.73 -4.40
C THR A 31 -7.75 -49.42 -4.27
N GLU A 32 -7.62 -48.49 -5.23
CA GLU A 32 -8.69 -47.59 -5.65
C GLU A 32 -8.33 -46.95 -7.00
N GLY A 33 -9.35 -46.74 -7.81
CA GLY A 33 -9.31 -46.71 -9.28
C GLY A 33 -8.91 -45.40 -9.94
N PRO A 34 -9.11 -45.29 -11.26
CA PRO A 34 -8.45 -44.30 -12.09
C PRO A 34 -9.00 -42.88 -11.92
N ILE A 35 -8.07 -41.93 -11.95
CA ILE A 35 -8.26 -40.48 -11.92
C ILE A 35 -8.88 -40.02 -13.24
N PRO A 36 -9.93 -39.17 -13.25
CA PRO A 36 -10.49 -38.62 -14.47
C PRO A 36 -9.53 -37.60 -15.11
N GLU A 37 -9.27 -37.83 -16.40
CA GLU A 37 -8.44 -37.05 -17.31
C GLU A 37 -8.99 -35.62 -17.48
N GLN A 38 -8.15 -34.61 -17.19
CA GLN A 38 -8.46 -33.20 -17.47
C GLN A 38 -8.15 -32.90 -18.95
N PRO A 39 -8.97 -32.10 -19.66
CA PRO A 39 -8.77 -31.88 -21.09
C PRO A 39 -7.48 -31.09 -21.34
N GLN A 40 -6.55 -31.71 -22.06
CA GLN A 40 -5.40 -31.03 -22.65
C GLN A 40 -5.90 -30.04 -23.70
N THR A 41 -5.58 -28.75 -23.52
CA THR A 41 -5.76 -27.74 -24.56
C THR A 41 -4.51 -27.71 -25.42
N ASP A 42 -4.66 -28.10 -26.68
CA ASP A 42 -3.60 -28.14 -27.66
C ASP A 42 -3.00 -26.75 -27.90
N VAL A 43 -1.70 -26.62 -27.58
CA VAL A 43 -0.86 -25.49 -28.00
C VAL A 43 -0.44 -25.74 -29.44
N ALA A 44 -1.21 -25.24 -30.40
CA ALA A 44 -0.82 -25.19 -31.81
C ALA A 44 0.01 -23.92 -32.08
N THR A 45 1.29 -24.13 -32.35
CA THR A 45 2.22 -23.13 -32.89
C THR A 45 1.96 -22.81 -34.38
N ARG A 46 2.19 -21.53 -34.74
CA ARG A 46 2.54 -20.97 -36.09
C ARG A 46 1.34 -20.76 -37.03
N ALA A 47 1.12 -19.61 -37.68
CA ALA A 47 2.07 -18.71 -38.34
C ALA A 47 1.55 -17.26 -38.44
N LYS A 48 2.48 -16.30 -38.30
CA LYS A 48 2.29 -14.88 -38.64
C LYS A 48 2.15 -14.71 -40.15
N THR A 49 0.96 -14.36 -40.63
CA THR A 49 0.77 -13.81 -41.98
C THR A 49 1.00 -12.30 -41.93
N ARG A 50 2.15 -11.85 -42.44
CA ARG A 50 2.43 -10.43 -42.71
C ARG A 50 1.49 -9.97 -43.82
N ARG A 51 0.49 -9.14 -43.51
CA ARG A 51 -0.23 -8.35 -44.51
C ARG A 51 0.44 -6.99 -44.62
N HIS A 52 1.07 -6.77 -45.76
CA HIS A 52 1.58 -5.48 -46.19
C HIS A 52 0.39 -4.57 -46.48
N TRP A 53 0.20 -3.53 -45.67
CA TRP A 53 -0.69 -2.42 -45.98
C TRP A 53 0.13 -1.33 -46.66
N THR A 54 -0.03 -1.20 -47.96
CA THR A 54 0.47 -0.09 -48.76
C THR A 54 -0.43 1.13 -48.51
N LEU A 55 0.12 2.20 -47.93
CA LEU A 55 -0.52 3.52 -47.89
C LEU A 55 -0.49 4.15 -49.29
N PRO A 56 -1.59 4.78 -49.76
CA PRO A 56 -1.48 5.87 -50.70
C PRO A 56 -1.40 7.20 -49.94
N VAL A 57 -0.32 7.93 -50.22
CA VAL A 57 -0.15 9.36 -49.95
C VAL A 57 -1.13 10.12 -50.84
N LEU A 58 -1.96 10.98 -50.27
CA LEU A 58 -2.61 12.06 -51.00
C LEU A 58 -2.36 13.38 -50.26
N LEU A 59 -1.45 14.17 -50.82
CA LEU A 59 -1.37 15.61 -50.61
C LEU A 59 -2.60 16.26 -51.24
N ALA A 60 -3.33 17.07 -50.48
CA ALA A 60 -4.19 18.11 -51.02
C ALA A 60 -4.01 19.39 -50.19
N SER A 61 -3.39 20.36 -50.84
CA SER A 61 -3.22 21.75 -50.45
C SER A 61 -4.53 22.50 -50.66
N ALA A 62 -4.90 23.43 -49.77
CA ALA A 62 -5.25 24.82 -50.12
C ALA A 62 -5.88 25.60 -48.95
N CYS A 63 -5.27 26.76 -48.72
CA CYS A 63 -5.87 28.08 -48.49
C CYS A 63 -6.80 28.36 -47.31
N ALA A 64 -6.32 29.30 -46.50
CA ALA A 64 -6.98 30.07 -45.46
C ALA A 64 -8.24 30.83 -45.91
N VAL A 65 -9.18 31.02 -44.98
CA VAL A 65 -9.91 32.28 -44.82
C VAL A 65 -10.14 32.53 -43.32
N ALA A 66 -9.59 33.63 -42.84
CA ALA A 66 -9.93 34.24 -41.56
C ALA A 66 -11.14 35.16 -41.73
N PHE A 67 -12.10 35.11 -40.80
CA PHE A 67 -12.95 36.26 -40.53
C PHE A 67 -13.13 36.43 -39.02
N VAL A 68 -12.66 37.59 -38.57
CA VAL A 68 -12.90 38.21 -37.28
C VAL A 68 -14.28 38.87 -37.35
N VAL A 69 -15.12 38.67 -36.34
CA VAL A 69 -16.15 39.65 -35.96
C VAL A 69 -16.14 39.78 -34.44
N ALA A 70 -15.74 40.96 -33.97
CA ALA A 70 -15.91 41.45 -32.62
C ALA A 70 -16.91 42.61 -32.65
N ALA A 71 -17.91 42.59 -31.75
CA ALA A 71 -18.66 43.75 -31.24
C ALA A 71 -19.57 43.22 -30.10
N LEU A 72 -19.24 43.39 -28.82
CA LEU A 72 -19.39 44.58 -27.94
C LEU A 72 -20.85 44.96 -27.55
N VAL A 73 -21.12 44.67 -26.26
CA VAL A 73 -21.82 45.47 -25.24
C VAL A 73 -23.35 45.55 -25.27
N SER A 74 -23.96 45.04 -24.17
CA SER A 74 -24.81 45.86 -23.31
C SER A 74 -24.81 45.35 -21.87
N LYS A 75 -24.44 46.26 -20.96
CA LYS A 75 -24.56 46.15 -19.51
C LYS A 75 -26.03 46.26 -19.11
N THR A 76 -26.50 45.38 -18.23
CA THR A 76 -27.51 45.71 -17.23
C THR A 76 -27.41 44.76 -16.02
N SER A 77 -27.25 45.36 -14.85
CA SER A 77 -27.61 44.87 -13.51
C SER A 77 -28.19 46.10 -12.79
N PRO A 78 -28.91 45.99 -11.65
CA PRO A 78 -29.15 44.80 -10.82
C PRO A 78 -30.64 44.56 -10.50
N ALA A 79 -30.98 43.34 -10.07
CA ALA A 79 -32.19 43.07 -9.29
C ALA A 79 -31.75 42.41 -7.97
N GLY A 80 -32.35 42.87 -6.87
CA GLY A 80 -31.93 42.64 -5.50
C GLY A 80 -32.17 41.23 -4.94
N PRO A 81 -31.95 41.05 -3.63
CA PRO A 81 -31.83 39.76 -2.99
C PRO A 81 -33.19 39.10 -2.77
N VAL A 82 -33.31 37.83 -3.15
CA VAL A 82 -34.36 36.94 -2.67
C VAL A 82 -33.73 35.97 -1.69
N ASP A 83 -34.13 36.13 -0.42
CA ASP A 83 -33.79 35.27 0.69
C ASP A 83 -34.51 33.92 0.55
N ASP A 84 -33.79 32.85 0.19
CA ASP A 84 -34.23 31.47 0.37
C ASP A 84 -33.37 30.80 1.45
N PRO A 85 -33.92 30.53 2.65
CA PRO A 85 -33.17 29.94 3.76
C PRO A 85 -33.37 28.42 3.75
N ALA A 86 -32.69 27.70 2.86
CA ALA A 86 -32.52 26.25 3.03
C ALA A 86 -31.36 25.72 2.18
N MET A 87 -30.49 24.94 2.82
CA MET A 87 -29.41 24.14 2.21
C MET A 87 -28.07 24.83 1.91
N ALA A 88 -27.50 25.49 2.90
CA ALA A 88 -26.05 25.74 2.95
C ALA A 88 -25.45 25.16 4.25
N ALA A 89 -25.45 23.82 4.37
CA ALA A 89 -24.56 23.15 5.31
C ALA A 89 -23.14 23.19 4.73
N ALA A 90 -22.50 24.36 4.80
CA ALA A 90 -21.09 24.50 4.50
C ALA A 90 -20.30 23.65 5.52
N LYS A 91 -19.71 22.54 5.06
CA LYS A 91 -18.66 21.85 5.81
C LYS A 91 -17.52 22.85 6.01
N ALA A 92 -17.39 23.36 7.23
CA ALA A 92 -16.26 24.21 7.60
C ALA A 92 -14.95 23.46 7.31
N PRO A 93 -13.92 24.11 6.74
CA PRO A 93 -12.61 23.50 6.57
C PRO A 93 -12.08 23.15 7.97
N ARG A 94 -11.92 21.85 8.24
CA ARG A 94 -11.32 21.36 9.48
C ARG A 94 -9.83 21.67 9.40
N ALA A 95 -9.44 22.89 9.75
CA ALA A 95 -8.03 23.25 9.87
C ALA A 95 -7.40 22.31 10.90
N LEU A 96 -6.48 21.45 10.43
CA LEU A 96 -5.66 20.62 11.28
C LEU A 96 -4.80 21.57 12.12
N LYS A 97 -5.21 21.83 13.36
CA LYS A 97 -4.33 22.50 14.32
C LYS A 97 -3.09 21.64 14.48
N ALA A 98 -1.91 22.21 14.21
CA ALA A 98 -0.65 21.58 14.54
C ALA A 98 -0.66 21.26 16.04
N VAL A 99 -0.79 19.97 16.36
CA VAL A 99 -0.64 19.48 17.72
C VAL A 99 0.87 19.41 17.96
N ASN A 100 1.35 20.15 18.95
CA ASN A 100 2.70 19.95 19.47
C ASN A 100 2.81 18.50 19.93
N ILE A 101 3.47 17.65 19.13
CA ILE A 101 3.73 16.26 19.49
C ILE A 101 4.81 16.26 20.56
N SER A 102 4.38 16.18 21.81
CA SER A 102 5.24 15.98 22.97
C SER A 102 5.58 14.49 23.15
N SER A 103 6.15 13.83 22.13
CA SER A 103 6.84 12.55 22.35
C SER A 103 8.35 12.81 22.34
N THR A 104 8.87 13.27 23.48
CA THR A 104 10.32 13.37 23.66
C THR A 104 10.88 11.97 23.89
N GLY A 105 11.45 11.34 22.87
CA GLY A 105 12.15 10.07 22.99
C GLY A 105 11.90 9.09 21.84
N ASN A 106 12.63 7.96 21.87
CA ASN A 106 12.46 6.88 20.90
C ASN A 106 11.10 6.16 21.14
N PRO A 107 10.15 6.18 20.19
CA PRO A 107 8.82 5.59 20.38
C PRO A 107 8.86 4.06 20.57
N PHE A 108 9.95 3.41 20.17
CA PHE A 108 10.14 1.96 20.28
C PHE A 108 10.72 1.52 21.64
N ALA A 109 11.38 2.42 22.37
CA ALA A 109 12.12 2.05 23.56
C ALA A 109 11.20 1.49 24.67
N GLY A 110 11.54 0.30 25.18
CA GLY A 110 10.80 -0.35 26.26
C GLY A 110 9.40 -0.85 25.89
N LYS A 111 9.05 -0.92 24.60
CA LYS A 111 7.76 -1.43 24.14
C LYS A 111 7.84 -2.89 23.73
N SER A 112 6.79 -3.66 24.01
CA SER A 112 6.51 -4.91 23.32
C SER A 112 5.84 -4.60 21.98
N PHE A 113 6.20 -5.35 20.94
CA PHE A 113 5.79 -5.05 19.58
C PHE A 113 4.70 -6.03 19.15
N TYR A 114 3.72 -5.52 18.43
CA TYR A 114 2.57 -6.30 18.02
C TYR A 114 2.96 -7.33 16.97
N LYS A 115 2.73 -8.61 17.28
CA LYS A 115 2.90 -9.71 16.34
C LYS A 115 1.70 -9.78 15.41
N ASN A 116 1.94 -9.70 14.11
CA ASN A 116 0.92 -9.69 13.07
C ASN A 116 0.28 -11.08 12.89
N PRO A 117 -0.98 -11.31 13.33
CA PRO A 117 -1.57 -12.65 13.28
C PRO A 117 -1.84 -13.12 11.84
N ALA A 118 -2.08 -12.19 10.90
CA ALA A 118 -2.24 -12.54 9.50
C ALA A 118 -0.93 -13.06 8.88
N ASN A 119 0.21 -12.49 9.29
CA ASN A 119 1.53 -12.96 8.88
C ASN A 119 1.87 -14.31 9.55
N GLN A 120 1.51 -14.49 10.82
CA GLN A 120 1.67 -15.75 11.53
C GLN A 120 0.96 -16.90 10.81
N LEU A 121 -0.25 -16.67 10.30
CA LEU A 121 -0.99 -17.67 9.52
C LEU A 121 -0.24 -18.07 8.24
N SER A 122 0.34 -17.11 7.51
CA SER A 122 1.15 -17.41 6.32
C SER A 122 2.42 -18.21 6.66
N TYR A 123 3.04 -17.94 7.82
CA TYR A 123 4.13 -18.79 8.31
C TYR A 123 3.64 -20.19 8.70
N ASP A 124 2.47 -20.32 9.33
CA ASP A 124 1.91 -21.62 9.72
C ASP A 124 1.69 -22.55 8.52
N GLU A 125 1.21 -22.00 7.39
CA GLU A 125 1.08 -22.73 6.11
C GLU A 125 2.45 -23.23 5.59
N SER A 126 3.48 -22.39 5.67
CA SER A 126 4.85 -22.75 5.25
C SER A 126 5.52 -23.73 6.23
N ILE A 127 5.24 -23.61 7.52
CA ILE A 127 5.74 -24.51 8.57
C ILE A 127 5.16 -25.91 8.35
N ALA A 128 3.87 -26.02 8.02
CA ALA A 128 3.19 -27.29 7.81
C ALA A 128 3.84 -28.16 6.71
N THR A 129 4.46 -27.53 5.72
CA THR A 129 5.05 -28.21 4.55
C THR A 129 6.59 -28.27 4.58
N SER A 130 7.23 -27.75 5.62
CA SER A 130 8.69 -27.70 5.76
C SER A 130 9.22 -28.67 6.82
N SER A 131 10.53 -28.96 6.77
CA SER A 131 11.21 -29.86 7.70
C SER A 131 12.61 -29.35 8.08
N GLY A 132 13.27 -30.05 9.01
CA GLY A 132 14.66 -29.80 9.38
C GLY A 132 14.93 -28.37 9.86
N ALA A 133 16.04 -27.78 9.38
CA ALA A 133 16.44 -26.43 9.74
C ALA A 133 15.46 -25.35 9.25
N VAL A 134 14.86 -25.55 8.06
CA VAL A 134 13.91 -24.59 7.47
C VAL A 134 12.69 -24.44 8.36
N ARG A 135 12.09 -25.55 8.80
CA ARG A 135 10.94 -25.52 9.72
C ARG A 135 11.28 -24.77 11.01
N ARG A 136 12.43 -25.06 11.61
CA ARG A 136 12.88 -24.39 12.85
C ARG A 136 13.03 -22.88 12.65
N ASN A 137 13.60 -22.45 11.52
CA ASN A 137 13.76 -21.03 11.19
C ASN A 137 12.39 -20.36 10.98
N LEU A 138 11.48 -20.99 10.24
CA LEU A 138 10.13 -20.45 10.03
C LEU A 138 9.36 -20.30 11.34
N MET A 139 9.48 -21.27 12.26
CA MET A 139 8.89 -21.17 13.60
C MET A 139 9.43 -19.96 14.40
N GLN A 140 10.70 -19.62 14.26
CA GLN A 140 11.27 -18.41 14.88
C GLN A 140 10.78 -17.13 14.19
N MET A 141 10.80 -17.10 12.85
CA MET A 141 10.37 -15.94 12.04
C MET A 141 8.88 -15.61 12.23
N ARG A 142 8.05 -16.64 12.45
CA ARG A 142 6.62 -16.49 12.79
C ARG A 142 6.39 -15.58 13.99
N ASP A 143 7.29 -15.58 14.97
CA ASP A 143 7.15 -14.78 16.18
C ASP A 143 7.80 -13.40 16.11
N VAL A 144 8.37 -13.03 14.96
CA VAL A 144 8.96 -11.70 14.74
C VAL A 144 7.85 -10.69 14.40
N PRO A 145 7.74 -9.56 15.13
CA PRO A 145 6.82 -8.48 14.80
C PRO A 145 7.06 -7.92 13.41
N SER A 146 5.99 -7.60 12.68
CA SER A 146 6.07 -6.99 11.35
C SER A 146 5.11 -5.82 11.23
N ALA A 147 5.47 -4.83 10.40
CA ALA A 147 4.62 -3.70 10.08
C ALA A 147 3.45 -4.11 9.18
N TYR A 148 2.36 -3.35 9.24
CA TYR A 148 1.19 -3.54 8.41
C TYR A 148 1.14 -2.54 7.26
N TRP A 149 1.08 -3.05 6.03
CA TRP A 149 0.82 -2.25 4.84
C TRP A 149 -0.66 -1.90 4.75
N ILE A 150 -0.98 -0.62 4.90
CA ILE A 150 -2.27 -0.05 4.58
C ILE A 150 -2.11 0.62 3.21
N ASP A 151 -2.02 -0.19 2.18
CA ASP A 151 -1.67 0.15 0.80
C ASP A 151 -2.88 0.36 -0.11
N VAL A 152 -4.08 0.30 0.45
CA VAL A 152 -5.36 0.56 -0.22
C VAL A 152 -6.39 1.04 0.81
N LYS A 153 -7.32 1.88 0.39
CA LYS A 153 -8.46 2.42 1.15
C LYS A 153 -9.27 1.32 1.85
N ALA A 154 -9.45 0.19 1.18
CA ALA A 154 -10.22 -0.95 1.70
C ALA A 154 -9.64 -1.57 2.98
N LYS A 155 -8.36 -1.34 3.29
CA LYS A 155 -7.72 -1.85 4.51
C LYS A 155 -7.94 -0.94 5.73
N ILE A 156 -8.61 0.20 5.61
CA ILE A 156 -8.74 1.15 6.75
C ILE A 156 -9.79 0.66 7.75
N ARG A 157 -11.00 0.30 7.28
CA ARG A 157 -12.14 -0.06 8.13
C ARG A 157 -12.40 -1.55 8.11
N GLY A 158 -12.91 -2.07 9.23
CA GLY A 158 -13.27 -3.48 9.39
C GLY A 158 -12.88 -4.01 10.77
N THR A 159 -13.27 -5.25 11.04
CA THR A 159 -13.10 -5.89 12.36
C THR A 159 -11.98 -6.93 12.40
N GLY A 160 -11.46 -7.36 11.25
CA GLY A 160 -10.42 -8.38 11.17
C GLY A 160 -9.01 -7.82 11.34
N VAL A 161 -8.06 -8.70 11.70
CA VAL A 161 -6.62 -8.39 11.85
C VAL A 161 -5.89 -8.07 10.52
N ARG A 162 -6.65 -7.71 9.49
CA ARG A 162 -6.17 -7.23 8.19
C ARG A 162 -6.60 -5.79 7.88
N SER A 163 -7.52 -5.23 8.66
CA SER A 163 -7.88 -3.81 8.59
C SER A 163 -7.20 -3.03 9.72
N LEU A 164 -6.85 -1.76 9.48
CA LEU A 164 -6.28 -0.85 10.48
C LEU A 164 -7.12 -0.84 11.77
N GLU A 165 -8.44 -0.68 11.64
CA GLU A 165 -9.35 -0.65 12.77
C GLU A 165 -9.40 -1.98 13.55
N GLY A 166 -9.39 -3.11 12.87
CA GLY A 166 -9.41 -4.43 13.51
C GLY A 166 -8.08 -4.77 14.19
N ILE A 167 -6.96 -4.40 13.57
CA ILE A 167 -5.61 -4.54 14.15
C ILE A 167 -5.50 -3.73 15.44
N LEU A 168 -5.93 -2.46 15.43
CA LEU A 168 -5.89 -1.61 16.61
C LEU A 168 -6.85 -2.08 17.70
N ALA A 169 -8.02 -2.61 17.33
CA ALA A 169 -8.92 -3.25 18.27
C ALA A 169 -8.27 -4.45 18.97
N ASP A 170 -7.66 -5.36 18.21
CA ASP A 170 -6.95 -6.52 18.75
C ASP A 170 -5.78 -6.10 19.64
N ALA A 171 -4.92 -5.20 19.17
CA ALA A 171 -3.78 -4.69 19.94
C ALA A 171 -4.22 -4.02 21.26
N SER A 172 -5.33 -3.27 21.24
CA SER A 172 -5.88 -2.61 22.43
C SER A 172 -6.43 -3.58 23.47
N SER A 173 -6.76 -4.81 23.08
CA SER A 173 -7.27 -5.84 23.99
C SER A 173 -6.16 -6.50 24.83
N LYS A 174 -4.90 -6.39 24.41
CA LYS A 174 -3.73 -6.97 25.08
C LYS A 174 -3.31 -6.15 26.30
N LYS A 175 -2.64 -6.80 27.26
CA LYS A 175 -2.19 -6.19 28.53
C LYS A 175 -0.72 -6.52 28.82
N PRO A 176 0.21 -5.55 28.68
CA PRO A 176 0.01 -4.20 28.15
C PRO A 176 -0.34 -4.23 26.65
N ALA A 177 -0.94 -3.16 26.14
CA ALA A 177 -1.13 -2.99 24.70
C ALA A 177 0.23 -2.94 23.99
N GLU A 178 0.36 -3.69 22.91
CA GLU A 178 1.59 -3.80 22.14
C GLU A 178 1.71 -2.66 21.11
N LEU A 179 2.92 -2.22 20.80
CA LEU A 179 3.19 -1.19 19.80
C LEU A 179 2.94 -1.75 18.40
N VAL A 180 2.10 -1.07 17.63
CA VAL A 180 1.80 -1.42 16.24
C VAL A 180 2.50 -0.45 15.30
N THR A 181 3.15 -0.99 14.25
CA THR A 181 3.74 -0.19 13.19
C THR A 181 2.91 -0.34 11.92
N PHE A 182 2.46 0.77 11.36
CA PHE A 182 1.75 0.82 10.07
C PHE A 182 2.62 1.48 9.01
N ILE A 183 2.43 1.07 7.78
CA ILE A 183 2.95 1.72 6.58
C ILE A 183 1.76 2.39 5.92
N TRP A 184 1.75 3.71 5.96
CA TRP A 184 0.79 4.60 5.30
C TRP A 184 1.29 4.79 3.86
N TYR A 185 0.54 4.34 2.86
CA TYR A 185 1.09 4.16 1.51
C TYR A 185 0.03 4.09 0.41
N ASP A 186 -0.59 5.21 0.06
CA ASP A 186 -1.58 5.26 -1.02
C ASP A 186 -1.62 6.61 -1.76
N LEU A 187 -0.48 7.30 -1.82
CA LEU A 187 -0.37 8.56 -2.55
C LEU A 187 -0.87 8.46 -3.99
N PRO A 188 -1.46 9.53 -4.55
CA PRO A 188 -1.76 9.58 -5.97
C PRO A 188 -0.50 9.36 -6.82
N ASN A 189 -0.63 8.60 -7.91
CA ASN A 189 0.51 8.21 -8.77
C ASN A 189 1.63 7.52 -7.96
N ARG A 190 1.28 6.69 -6.96
CA ARG A 190 2.23 5.91 -6.15
C ARG A 190 3.25 5.17 -7.02
N ASP A 191 4.49 5.05 -6.52
CA ASP A 191 5.57 4.29 -7.16
C ASP A 191 5.87 4.78 -8.59
N CYS A 192 6.04 6.09 -8.76
CA CYS A 192 6.10 6.73 -10.08
C CYS A 192 7.18 6.15 -11.01
N HIS A 193 8.26 5.61 -10.44
CA HIS A 193 9.37 5.02 -11.20
C HIS A 193 9.22 3.51 -11.43
N ALA A 194 8.22 2.86 -10.82
CA ALA A 194 7.91 1.46 -11.09
C ALA A 194 7.48 1.27 -12.55
N LYS A 195 7.77 0.09 -13.12
CA LYS A 195 7.26 -0.29 -14.45
C LYS A 195 5.75 -0.49 -14.46
N ALA A 196 5.21 -0.97 -13.35
CA ALA A 196 3.79 -1.09 -13.08
C ALA A 196 3.57 -0.81 -11.59
N SER A 197 2.79 0.22 -11.29
CA SER A 197 2.37 0.54 -9.93
C SER A 197 1.03 -0.14 -9.64
N ASN A 198 0.86 -0.57 -8.40
CA ASN A 198 -0.41 -1.06 -7.86
C ASN A 198 -1.17 0.04 -7.08
N GLY A 199 -0.76 1.31 -7.18
CA GLY A 199 -1.46 2.43 -6.56
C GLY A 199 -2.85 2.60 -7.17
N GLU A 200 -3.87 2.75 -6.32
CA GLU A 200 -5.26 2.86 -6.78
C GLU A 200 -5.73 4.31 -7.00
N ILE A 201 -4.97 5.28 -6.50
CA ILE A 201 -5.28 6.71 -6.62
C ILE A 201 -4.42 7.33 -7.73
N CYS A 202 -5.09 8.02 -8.65
CA CYS A 202 -4.42 8.67 -9.78
C CYS A 202 -4.63 10.19 -9.69
N CYS A 203 -3.64 10.98 -10.09
CA CYS A 203 -3.86 12.42 -10.31
C CYS A 203 -4.89 12.66 -11.42
N LYS A 204 -4.91 11.76 -12.42
CA LYS A 204 -5.90 11.72 -13.47
C LYS A 204 -6.18 10.28 -13.88
N TYR A 205 -7.45 9.96 -14.04
CA TYR A 205 -7.91 8.69 -14.61
C TYR A 205 -8.16 8.82 -16.11
N LYS A 206 -7.84 7.76 -16.85
CA LYS A 206 -8.29 7.54 -18.22
C LYS A 206 -9.74 7.06 -18.22
N ALA A 207 -10.35 7.01 -19.40
CA ALA A 207 -11.72 6.55 -19.57
C ALA A 207 -11.94 5.08 -19.14
N ASP A 208 -10.89 4.25 -19.17
CA ASP A 208 -10.92 2.85 -18.72
C ASP A 208 -10.69 2.68 -17.21
N GLY A 209 -10.51 3.77 -16.47
CA GLY A 209 -10.25 3.76 -15.03
C GLY A 209 -8.79 3.53 -14.63
N SER A 210 -7.86 3.39 -15.59
CA SER A 210 -6.43 3.33 -15.28
C SER A 210 -5.83 4.74 -15.07
N CYS A 211 -4.69 4.82 -14.38
CA CYS A 211 -3.99 6.10 -14.23
C CYS A 211 -3.45 6.63 -15.56
N ASP A 212 -3.67 7.92 -15.79
CA ASP A 212 -3.00 8.68 -16.85
C ASP A 212 -1.69 9.29 -16.35
N TYR A 213 -0.62 8.49 -16.38
CA TYR A 213 0.72 8.96 -16.04
C TYR A 213 1.32 9.96 -17.05
N SER A 214 0.63 10.26 -18.15
CA SER A 214 1.02 11.33 -19.06
C SER A 214 0.42 12.69 -18.70
N TYR A 215 -0.51 12.72 -17.74
CA TYR A 215 -1.08 13.96 -17.21
C TYR A 215 -0.07 14.65 -16.29
N GLN A 216 0.35 15.87 -16.67
CA GLN A 216 1.43 16.59 -16.00
C GLN A 216 1.03 18.01 -15.53
N THR A 217 -0.26 18.27 -15.36
CA THR A 217 -0.75 19.60 -14.98
C THR A 217 -0.80 19.79 -13.47
N ASP A 218 -1.66 19.02 -12.80
CA ASP A 218 -1.97 19.12 -11.36
C ASP A 218 -2.35 17.73 -10.81
N CYS A 219 -2.66 17.66 -9.52
CA CYS A 219 -3.16 16.47 -8.86
C CYS A 219 -4.36 16.77 -7.95
N ASP A 220 -5.08 17.86 -8.17
CA ASP A 220 -6.12 18.33 -7.24
C ASP A 220 -7.22 17.28 -7.01
N ALA A 221 -7.65 16.58 -8.07
CA ALA A 221 -8.63 15.52 -7.99
C ALA A 221 -8.11 14.29 -7.21
N GLY A 222 -6.89 13.85 -7.52
CA GLY A 222 -6.24 12.73 -6.84
C GLY A 222 -5.96 13.02 -5.36
N LEU A 223 -5.47 14.22 -5.04
CA LEU A 223 -5.24 14.68 -3.66
C LEU A 223 -6.55 14.81 -2.89
N LYS A 224 -7.63 15.28 -3.52
CA LYS A 224 -8.96 15.29 -2.91
C LYS A 224 -9.44 13.87 -2.58
N GLU A 225 -9.30 12.94 -3.51
CA GLU A 225 -9.65 11.53 -3.29
C GLU A 225 -8.81 10.92 -2.17
N TYR A 226 -7.48 11.04 -2.23
CA TYR A 226 -6.55 10.57 -1.22
C TYR A 226 -6.93 11.10 0.17
N ARG A 227 -7.16 12.42 0.29
CA ARG A 227 -7.55 13.03 1.55
C ARG A 227 -8.85 12.43 2.09
N GLU A 228 -9.91 12.44 1.29
CA GLU A 228 -11.28 12.12 1.76
C GLU A 228 -11.51 10.62 1.96
N THR A 229 -10.80 9.77 1.21
CA THR A 229 -11.07 8.33 1.17
C THR A 229 -9.97 7.47 1.79
N TYR A 230 -8.76 8.02 1.93
CA TYR A 230 -7.64 7.34 2.58
C TYR A 230 -7.20 8.06 3.86
N ALA A 231 -6.69 9.29 3.76
CA ALA A 231 -6.03 9.98 4.87
C ALA A 231 -7.00 10.30 6.03
N GLU A 232 -8.14 10.92 5.75
CA GLU A 232 -9.14 11.27 6.77
C GLU A 232 -9.71 10.02 7.48
N PRO A 233 -10.14 8.96 6.77
CA PRO A 233 -10.57 7.73 7.42
C PRO A 233 -9.48 7.05 8.24
N PHE A 234 -8.22 7.05 7.79
CA PHE A 234 -7.09 6.50 8.55
C PHE A 234 -6.92 7.27 9.87
N VAL A 235 -6.85 8.60 9.81
CA VAL A 235 -6.67 9.47 10.98
C VAL A 235 -7.84 9.34 11.96
N GLU A 236 -9.08 9.20 11.48
CA GLU A 236 -10.23 8.97 12.34
C GLU A 236 -10.10 7.65 13.13
N VAL A 237 -9.64 6.57 12.50
CA VAL A 237 -9.35 5.32 13.21
C VAL A 237 -8.25 5.54 14.26
N LEU A 238 -7.15 6.20 13.90
CA LEU A 238 -6.08 6.50 14.87
C LEU A 238 -6.61 7.29 16.08
N GLN A 239 -7.45 8.29 15.84
CA GLN A 239 -8.06 9.10 16.91
C GLN A 239 -8.91 8.24 17.86
N LYS A 240 -9.66 7.27 17.35
CA LYS A 240 -10.46 6.32 18.15
C LYS A 240 -9.61 5.47 19.12
N PHE A 241 -8.36 5.19 18.74
CA PHE A 241 -7.40 4.38 19.51
C PHE A 241 -6.30 5.20 20.19
N SER A 242 -6.36 6.53 20.09
CA SER A 242 -5.40 7.43 20.74
C SER A 242 -5.38 7.19 22.26
N GLY A 243 -4.19 7.03 22.81
CA GLY A 243 -3.97 6.70 24.22
C GLY A 243 -4.25 5.26 24.62
N LYS A 244 -4.76 4.40 23.71
CA LYS A 244 -5.03 2.97 23.97
C LYS A 244 -3.93 2.06 23.43
N VAL A 245 -3.39 2.40 22.26
CA VAL A 245 -2.37 1.61 21.58
C VAL A 245 -1.19 2.54 21.21
N PRO A 246 0.07 2.18 21.51
CA PRO A 246 1.21 2.88 20.96
C PRO A 246 1.31 2.58 19.46
N VAL A 247 1.36 3.63 18.63
CA VAL A 247 1.38 3.50 17.17
C VAL A 247 2.59 4.23 16.60
N VAL A 248 3.26 3.59 15.64
CA VAL A 248 4.27 4.21 14.77
C VAL A 248 3.80 4.11 13.32
N ILE A 249 4.05 5.15 12.53
CA ILE A 249 3.67 5.21 11.12
C ILE A 249 4.92 5.47 10.30
N VAL A 250 5.17 4.60 9.31
CA VAL A 250 6.09 4.84 8.22
C VAL A 250 5.29 5.48 7.09
N VAL A 251 5.69 6.66 6.66
CA VAL A 251 4.93 7.48 5.72
C VAL A 251 5.50 7.31 4.32
N GLU A 252 4.63 6.86 3.42
CA GLU A 252 4.77 6.85 1.96
C GLU A 252 6.17 6.44 1.47
N PRO A 253 6.54 5.15 1.63
CA PRO A 253 7.74 4.62 0.97
C PRO A 253 7.72 4.88 -0.54
N ASP A 254 8.90 4.92 -1.17
CA ASP A 254 9.04 5.09 -2.63
C ASP A 254 8.29 6.33 -3.21
N SER A 255 8.22 7.41 -2.43
CA SER A 255 7.61 8.68 -2.84
C SER A 255 8.67 9.77 -3.07
N LEU A 256 8.93 10.63 -2.08
CA LEU A 256 9.84 11.77 -2.14
C LEU A 256 11.24 11.46 -2.68
N PRO A 257 11.89 10.31 -2.39
CA PRO A 257 13.18 9.99 -2.99
C PRO A 257 13.16 9.98 -4.52
N ASN A 258 12.04 9.60 -5.16
CA ASN A 258 11.91 9.64 -6.61
C ASN A 258 11.98 11.08 -7.18
N LEU A 259 11.54 12.08 -6.41
CA LEU A 259 11.66 13.49 -6.82
C LEU A 259 13.12 13.97 -6.82
N ALA A 260 14.00 13.28 -6.10
CA ALA A 260 15.43 13.61 -6.06
C ALA A 260 16.22 12.82 -7.11
N THR A 261 15.92 11.54 -7.31
CA THR A 261 16.76 10.64 -8.10
C THR A 261 16.21 10.28 -9.47
N ASN A 262 14.88 10.37 -9.68
CA ASN A 262 14.19 9.92 -10.88
C ASN A 262 13.33 11.03 -11.51
N ALA A 263 13.67 12.30 -11.25
CA ALA A 263 12.91 13.45 -11.74
C ALA A 263 13.01 13.66 -13.27
N ASP A 264 13.94 12.98 -13.93
CA ASP A 264 14.05 12.90 -15.39
C ASP A 264 12.98 11.97 -16.00
N ASP A 265 12.43 11.02 -15.25
CA ASP A 265 11.23 10.29 -15.65
C ASP A 265 10.00 11.22 -15.54
N PRO A 266 9.29 11.51 -16.65
CA PRO A 266 8.12 12.39 -16.62
C PRO A 266 7.03 11.94 -15.65
N ARG A 267 6.94 10.65 -15.35
CA ARG A 267 5.95 10.09 -14.40
C ARG A 267 6.25 10.50 -12.96
N CYS A 268 7.51 10.77 -12.64
CA CYS A 268 7.96 11.21 -11.32
C CYS A 268 8.16 12.73 -11.25
N GLY A 269 8.92 13.26 -12.22
CA GLY A 269 9.31 14.66 -12.26
C GLY A 269 8.32 15.57 -12.95
N GLY A 270 7.12 15.14 -13.30
CA GLY A 270 6.12 16.06 -13.83
C GLY A 270 5.29 16.72 -12.73
N ALA A 271 4.55 17.79 -13.07
CA ALA A 271 3.95 18.67 -12.06
C ALA A 271 2.88 17.96 -11.21
N ALA A 272 2.09 17.08 -11.83
CA ALA A 272 1.08 16.29 -11.14
C ALA A 272 1.68 15.43 -10.01
N THR A 273 2.67 14.58 -10.29
CA THR A 273 3.27 13.71 -9.27
C THR A 273 4.08 14.49 -8.23
N ARG A 274 4.77 15.56 -8.62
CA ARG A 274 5.43 16.44 -7.64
C ARG A 274 4.43 17.05 -6.66
N GLN A 275 3.30 17.54 -7.16
CA GLN A 275 2.24 18.07 -6.30
C GLN A 275 1.70 16.97 -5.39
N ALA A 276 1.38 15.79 -5.95
CA ALA A 276 0.89 14.64 -5.20
C ALA A 276 1.79 14.31 -4.01
N TYR A 277 3.10 14.16 -4.24
CA TYR A 277 4.05 13.69 -3.23
C TYR A 277 4.45 14.77 -2.21
N THR A 278 4.27 16.05 -2.53
CA THR A 278 4.65 17.15 -1.63
C THR A 278 3.48 17.68 -0.81
N GLU A 279 2.25 17.64 -1.35
CA GLU A 279 1.05 18.12 -0.68
C GLU A 279 0.24 17.02 0.02
N GLY A 280 0.35 15.77 -0.46
CA GLY A 280 -0.26 14.59 0.18
C GLY A 280 0.50 14.17 1.43
#